data_AF-A0A2G6ZQ70-F1
#
_entry.id   AF-A0A2G6ZQ70-F1
#
_cell.length_a   1.000
_cell.length_b   1.000
_cell.length_c   1.000
_cell.angle_alpha   90.00
_cell.angle_beta   90.00
_cell.angle_gamma   90.00
#
_symmetry.space_group_name_H-M   'P 1'
#
loop_
_entity.id
_entity.type
_entity.pdbx_description
1 polymer ?
#
loop_
_entity_poly.entity_id
_entity_poly.type
_entity_poly.pdbx_seq_one_letter_code
_entity_poly.pdbx_strand_id
1 'polypeptide(L)'
;MPPTRSIPAAIQHSPPRSDENYVVTAIGVFLLASLILGTATYKYLQHSEQQAQTRNDRQAYKRYNDYLKSAQEDTPAPAAQGPSPAQAAQASQAAPAQPSMAEKLLSHPSVTPGPGFNAPGVQQTGVAIIDAMEHAQATAKQ
;
A
#
# COMPACT_ATOMS: atom_id res chain seq x y z
N MET A 1 -61.94 -68.01 39.26
CA MET A 1 -61.75 -66.80 38.43
C MET A 1 -60.29 -66.38 38.55
N PRO A 2 -59.48 -66.45 37.48
CA PRO A 2 -58.10 -65.95 37.54
C PRO A 2 -58.06 -64.43 37.35
N PRO A 3 -57.16 -63.70 38.02
CA PRO A 3 -56.95 -62.28 37.76
C PRO A 3 -56.22 -62.09 36.42
N THR A 4 -56.82 -61.29 35.54
CA THR A 4 -56.19 -60.82 34.30
C THR A 4 -55.04 -59.87 34.64
N ARG A 5 -53.82 -60.29 34.29
CA ARG A 5 -52.60 -59.48 34.40
C ARG A 5 -52.64 -58.42 33.30
N SER A 6 -52.70 -57.15 33.67
CA SER A 6 -52.53 -56.02 32.76
C SER A 6 -51.08 -55.98 32.26
N ILE A 7 -50.89 -56.16 30.95
CA ILE A 7 -49.60 -55.98 30.28
C ILE A 7 -49.40 -54.47 30.08
N PRO A 8 -48.32 -53.84 30.59
CA PRO A 8 -47.99 -52.49 30.18
C PRO A 8 -47.51 -52.55 28.72
N ALA A 9 -48.18 -51.80 27.84
CA ALA A 9 -47.68 -51.54 26.51
C ALA A 9 -46.31 -50.85 26.64
N ALA A 10 -45.25 -51.59 26.34
CA ALA A 10 -43.92 -51.03 26.24
C ALA A 10 -43.96 -49.94 25.15
N ILE A 11 -43.76 -48.68 25.54
CA ILE A 11 -43.56 -47.60 24.60
C ILE A 11 -42.22 -47.87 23.91
N GLN A 12 -42.26 -48.51 22.73
CA GLN A 12 -41.14 -48.56 21.83
C GLN A 12 -40.83 -47.13 21.40
N HIS A 13 -39.81 -46.54 22.03
CA HIS A 13 -39.15 -45.38 21.46
C HIS A 13 -38.29 -45.90 20.30
N SER A 14 -38.73 -45.64 19.07
CA SER A 14 -37.88 -45.80 17.90
C SER A 14 -36.61 -44.95 18.10
N PRO A 15 -35.40 -45.50 17.88
CA PRO A 15 -34.19 -44.70 18.04
C PRO A 15 -34.17 -43.60 16.97
N PRO A 16 -34.06 -42.31 17.34
CA PRO A 16 -33.69 -41.28 16.39
C PRO A 16 -32.21 -41.51 16.10
N ARG A 17 -31.89 -42.12 14.96
CA ARG A 17 -30.48 -42.42 14.62
C ARG A 17 -30.10 -42.14 13.18
N SER A 18 -31.05 -41.81 12.32
CA SER A 18 -30.76 -41.58 10.90
C SER A 18 -30.48 -40.11 10.59
N ASP A 19 -31.28 -39.18 11.14
CA ASP A 19 -31.17 -37.76 10.76
C ASP A 19 -29.96 -37.05 11.34
N GLU A 20 -29.57 -37.35 12.59
CA GLU A 20 -28.40 -36.74 13.21
C GLU A 20 -27.11 -37.11 12.48
N ASN A 21 -27.01 -38.33 11.94
CA ASN A 21 -25.86 -38.72 11.13
C ASN A 21 -25.80 -37.95 9.81
N TYR A 22 -26.95 -37.65 9.19
CA TYR A 22 -27.01 -36.79 8.01
C TYR A 22 -26.61 -35.36 8.32
N VAL A 23 -27.08 -34.80 9.44
CA VAL A 23 -26.74 -33.44 9.86
C VAL A 23 -25.25 -33.32 10.16
N VAL A 24 -24.68 -34.27 10.92
CA VAL A 24 -23.24 -34.28 11.22
C VAL A 24 -22.41 -34.44 9.96
N THR A 25 -22.84 -35.29 9.02
CA THR A 25 -22.17 -35.46 7.72
C THR A 25 -22.25 -34.18 6.89
N ALA A 26 -23.42 -33.54 6.82
CA ALA A 26 -23.62 -32.30 6.08
C ALA A 26 -22.76 -31.16 6.65
N ILE A 27 -22.68 -31.03 7.97
CA ILE A 27 -21.78 -30.07 8.63
C ILE A 27 -20.32 -30.40 8.29
N GLY A 28 -19.92 -31.66 8.37
CA GLY A 28 -18.56 -32.10 8.02
C GLY A 28 -18.18 -31.75 6.58
N VAL A 29 -19.07 -32.02 5.62
CA VAL A 29 -18.87 -31.69 4.20
C VAL A 29 -18.82 -30.17 4.00
N PHE A 30 -19.71 -29.41 4.65
CA PHE A 30 -19.73 -27.96 4.54
C PHE A 30 -18.45 -27.31 5.09
N LEU A 31 -17.97 -27.76 6.25
CA LEU A 31 -16.72 -27.27 6.84
C LEU A 31 -15.52 -27.62 5.95
N LEU A 32 -15.49 -28.84 5.40
CA LEU A 32 -14.43 -29.26 4.48
C LEU A 32 -14.45 -28.42 3.20
N ALA A 33 -15.63 -28.19 2.61
CA ALA A 33 -15.78 -27.34 1.43
C ALA A 33 -15.36 -25.90 1.71
N SER A 34 -15.73 -25.35 2.88
CA SER A 34 -15.34 -24.00 3.31
C SER A 34 -13.83 -23.87 3.48
N LEU A 35 -13.18 -24.89 4.06
CA LEU A 35 -11.72 -24.92 4.24
C LEU A 35 -11.00 -24.95 2.88
N ILE A 36 -11.46 -25.79 1.95
CA ILE A 36 -10.90 -25.89 0.60
C ILE A 36 -11.10 -24.56 -0.14
N LEU A 37 -12.30 -23.98 -0.09
CA LEU A 37 -12.61 -22.73 -0.77
C LEU A 37 -11.77 -21.58 -0.21
N GLY A 38 -11.65 -21.47 1.11
CA GLY A 38 -10.84 -20.44 1.78
C GLY A 38 -9.34 -20.57 1.46
N THR A 39 -8.80 -21.79 1.47
CA THR A 39 -7.38 -22.01 1.12
C THR A 39 -7.10 -21.74 -0.36
N ALA A 40 -8.01 -22.12 -1.26
CA ALA A 40 -7.91 -21.83 -2.68
C ALA A 40 -7.98 -20.33 -2.99
N THR A 41 -8.94 -19.61 -2.38
CA THR A 41 -9.03 -18.15 -2.54
C THR A 41 -7.80 -17.45 -1.98
N TYR A 42 -7.33 -17.85 -0.79
CA TYR A 42 -6.10 -17.29 -0.21
C TYR A 42 -4.88 -17.52 -1.11
N LYS A 43 -4.69 -18.75 -1.62
CA LYS A 43 -3.60 -19.06 -2.55
C LYS A 43 -3.69 -18.26 -3.84
N TYR A 44 -4.88 -18.13 -4.41
CA TYR A 44 -5.11 -17.34 -5.62
C TYR A 44 -4.80 -15.86 -5.39
N LEU A 45 -5.31 -15.29 -4.30
CA LEU A 45 -5.07 -13.89 -3.95
C LEU A 45 -3.59 -13.64 -3.72
N GLN A 46 -2.91 -14.51 -2.96
CA GLN A 46 -1.48 -14.38 -2.71
C GLN A 46 -0.64 -14.52 -3.99
N HIS A 47 -1.04 -15.38 -4.93
CA HIS A 47 -0.38 -15.44 -6.24
C HIS A 47 -0.63 -14.18 -7.08
N SER A 48 -1.84 -13.61 -7.00
CA SER A 48 -2.17 -12.38 -7.69
C SER A 48 -1.39 -11.18 -7.14
N GLU A 49 -1.22 -11.11 -5.82
CA GLU A 49 -0.41 -10.10 -5.16
C GLU A 49 1.07 -10.25 -5.51
N GLN A 50 1.59 -11.48 -5.55
CA GLN A 50 2.98 -11.72 -6.00
C GLN A 50 3.22 -11.21 -7.43
N GLN A 51 2.25 -11.40 -8.33
CA GLN A 51 2.36 -10.88 -9.70
C GLN A 51 2.24 -9.35 -9.75
N ALA A 52 1.37 -8.75 -8.95
CA ALA A 52 1.23 -7.29 -8.85
C ALA A 52 2.50 -6.65 -8.25
N GLN A 53 3.04 -7.24 -7.19
CA GLN A 53 4.29 -6.85 -6.54
C GLN A 53 5.45 -6.93 -7.53
N THR A 54 5.61 -8.07 -8.22
CA THR A 54 6.71 -8.27 -9.18
C THR A 54 6.64 -7.27 -10.35
N ARG A 55 5.44 -6.89 -10.79
CA ARG A 55 5.24 -5.86 -11.82
C ARG A 55 5.61 -4.47 -11.31
N ASN A 56 5.17 -4.10 -10.11
CA ASN A 56 5.50 -2.84 -9.47
C ASN A 56 7.01 -2.72 -9.20
N ASP A 57 7.63 -3.77 -8.67
CA ASP A 57 9.07 -3.82 -8.40
C ASP A 57 9.86 -3.67 -9.70
N ARG A 58 9.51 -4.41 -10.76
CA ARG A 58 10.17 -4.25 -12.07
C ARG A 58 10.02 -2.84 -12.64
N GLN A 59 8.88 -2.18 -12.44
CA GLN A 59 8.69 -0.80 -12.88
C GLN A 59 9.49 0.19 -12.03
N ALA A 60 9.61 -0.03 -10.72
CA ALA A 60 10.45 0.77 -9.84
C ALA A 60 11.93 0.64 -10.21
N TYR A 61 12.41 -0.58 -10.46
CA TYR A 61 13.77 -0.84 -10.93
C TYR A 61 14.06 -0.19 -12.28
N LYS A 62 13.13 -0.28 -13.24
CA LYS A 62 13.28 0.39 -14.55
C LYS A 62 13.38 1.91 -14.40
N ARG A 63 12.48 2.53 -13.62
CA ARG A 63 12.52 3.97 -13.37
C ARG A 63 13.80 4.42 -12.68
N TYR A 64 14.29 3.66 -11.71
CA TYR A 64 15.54 3.96 -11.04
C TYR A 64 16.74 3.86 -12.00
N ASN A 65 16.79 2.81 -12.81
CA ASN A 65 17.87 2.64 -13.78
C ASN A 65 17.82 3.71 -14.89
N ASP A 66 16.64 4.10 -15.33
CA ASP A 66 16.46 5.21 -16.29
C ASP A 66 16.89 6.55 -15.67
N TYR A 67 16.63 6.80 -14.37
CA TYR A 67 17.14 7.97 -13.66
C TYR A 67 18.67 7.98 -13.59
N LEU A 68 19.30 6.84 -13.25
CA LEU A 68 20.76 6.75 -13.23
C LEU A 68 21.35 6.97 -14.62
N LYS A 69 20.73 6.39 -15.65
CA LYS A 69 21.20 6.53 -17.03
C LYS A 69 21.05 7.96 -17.55
N SER A 70 19.90 8.60 -17.32
CA SER A 70 19.70 10.01 -17.65
C SER A 70 20.62 10.93 -16.84
N ALA A 71 20.80 10.69 -15.55
CA ALA A 71 21.75 11.44 -14.72
C ALA A 71 23.22 11.24 -15.16
N GLN A 72 23.52 10.12 -15.82
CA GLN A 72 24.84 9.86 -16.38
C GLN A 72 25.03 10.46 -17.78
N GLU A 73 23.97 10.50 -18.61
CA GLU A 73 23.94 11.22 -19.90
C GLU A 73 23.88 12.75 -19.72
N ASP A 74 23.32 13.27 -18.63
CA ASP A 74 23.31 14.69 -18.22
C ASP A 74 24.51 15.07 -17.34
N THR A 75 25.68 14.45 -17.53
CA THR A 75 26.92 15.03 -17.00
C THR A 75 27.23 16.29 -17.82
N PRO A 76 27.02 17.53 -17.30
CA PRO A 76 27.12 18.72 -18.12
C PRO A 76 28.61 19.04 -18.32
N ALA A 77 29.09 18.95 -19.56
CA ALA A 77 30.16 19.85 -19.99
C ALA A 77 29.54 21.27 -20.03
N PRO A 78 30.06 22.25 -19.29
CA PRO A 78 29.45 23.57 -19.25
C PRO A 78 29.74 24.32 -20.56
N ALA A 79 28.79 24.36 -21.49
CA ALA A 79 28.80 25.31 -22.60
C ALA A 79 27.40 25.52 -23.24
N ALA A 80 26.82 26.67 -22.91
CA ALA A 80 26.02 27.57 -23.75
C ALA A 80 25.16 26.98 -24.89
N GLN A 81 23.84 26.90 -24.68
CA GLN A 81 22.84 27.04 -25.74
C GLN A 81 21.59 27.73 -25.16
N GLY A 82 21.38 28.98 -25.56
CA GLY A 82 20.29 29.84 -25.08
C GLY A 82 18.91 29.38 -25.56
N PRO A 83 17.84 29.67 -24.80
CA PRO A 83 16.49 29.26 -25.15
C PRO A 83 15.95 30.04 -26.37
N SER A 84 15.20 29.33 -27.23
CA SER A 84 14.57 29.87 -28.44
C SER A 84 13.47 30.90 -28.08
N PRO A 85 13.28 32.00 -28.85
CA PRO A 85 12.39 33.12 -28.48
C PRO A 85 10.93 32.73 -28.23
N ALA A 86 10.46 31.61 -28.78
CA ALA A 86 9.10 31.12 -28.58
C ALA A 86 8.84 30.59 -27.16
N GLN A 87 9.86 30.07 -26.48
CA GLN A 87 9.77 29.61 -25.08
C GLN A 87 9.93 30.78 -24.09
N ALA A 88 10.58 31.87 -24.50
CA ALA A 88 10.72 33.08 -23.69
C ALA A 88 9.39 33.87 -23.54
N ALA A 89 8.51 33.80 -24.54
CA ALA A 89 7.20 34.47 -24.49
C ALA A 89 6.22 33.80 -23.51
N GLN A 90 6.33 32.48 -23.30
CA GLN A 90 5.51 31.74 -22.32
C GLN A 90 6.07 31.78 -20.89
N ALA A 91 7.35 32.10 -20.71
CA ALA A 91 7.97 32.28 -19.39
C ALA A 91 7.69 33.67 -18.75
N SER A 92 7.09 34.61 -19.49
CA SER A 92 6.82 35.98 -19.01
C SER A 92 5.49 36.12 -18.23
N GLN A 93 4.70 35.05 -18.08
CA GLN A 93 3.64 35.00 -17.07
C GLN A 93 4.21 34.44 -15.77
N ALA A 94 5.11 35.22 -15.19
CA ALA A 94 5.65 35.00 -13.85
C ALA A 94 4.53 35.21 -12.82
N ALA A 95 3.79 34.15 -12.54
CA ALA A 95 3.31 33.91 -11.18
C ALA A 95 4.55 34.01 -10.25
N PRO A 96 4.42 34.58 -9.04
CA PRO A 96 5.57 34.76 -8.15
C PRO A 96 6.31 33.43 -8.06
N ALA A 97 7.57 33.42 -8.50
CA ALA A 97 8.39 32.23 -8.58
C ALA A 97 8.32 31.54 -7.21
N GLN A 98 7.63 30.39 -7.15
CA GLN A 98 7.61 29.62 -5.92
C GLN A 98 9.08 29.25 -5.65
N PRO A 99 9.60 29.58 -4.45
CA PRO A 99 10.99 29.27 -4.13
C PRO A 99 11.21 27.78 -4.33
N SER A 100 12.31 27.43 -4.99
CA SER A 100 12.68 26.03 -5.19
C SER A 100 12.79 25.31 -3.82
N MET A 101 12.59 23.99 -3.78
CA MET A 101 12.69 23.23 -2.52
C MET A 101 14.07 23.42 -1.87
N ALA A 102 15.12 23.53 -2.69
CA ALA A 102 16.47 23.90 -2.26
C ALA A 102 16.50 25.27 -1.56
N GLU A 103 15.83 26.26 -2.13
CA GLU A 103 15.82 27.63 -1.61
C GLU A 103 15.04 27.76 -0.31
N LYS A 104 13.93 27.01 -0.18
CA LYS A 104 13.17 26.89 1.07
C LYS A 104 13.97 26.22 2.20
N LEU A 105 14.90 25.34 1.85
CA LEU A 105 15.80 24.71 2.81
C LEU A 105 16.92 25.67 3.22
N LEU A 106 17.54 26.33 2.24
CA LEU A 106 18.64 27.25 2.45
C LEU A 106 18.24 28.52 3.20
N SER A 107 16.96 28.91 3.17
CA SER A 107 16.44 30.01 3.97
C SER A 107 16.35 29.67 5.47
N HIS A 108 16.44 28.40 5.85
CA HIS A 108 16.34 27.98 7.24
C HIS A 108 17.74 27.90 7.89
N PRO A 109 17.99 28.59 9.03
CA PRO A 109 19.33 28.73 9.62
C PRO A 109 19.94 27.40 10.08
N SER A 110 19.12 26.36 10.27
CA SER A 110 19.57 25.02 10.67
C SER A 110 19.99 24.11 9.50
N VAL A 111 19.91 24.59 8.26
CA VAL A 111 20.28 23.79 7.08
C VAL A 111 21.69 24.16 6.64
N THR A 112 22.60 23.18 6.67
CA THR A 112 23.93 23.29 6.08
C THR A 112 24.02 22.30 4.91
N PRO A 113 24.20 22.77 3.66
CA PRO A 113 24.29 21.87 2.50
C PRO A 113 25.53 20.99 2.58
N GLY A 114 25.33 19.67 2.53
CA GLY A 114 26.39 18.68 2.38
C GLY A 114 26.35 18.01 1.00
N PRO A 115 27.33 17.13 0.69
CA PRO A 115 27.27 16.29 -0.51
C PRO A 115 25.93 15.53 -0.58
N GLY A 116 25.22 15.64 -1.70
CA GLY A 116 23.89 15.04 -1.88
C GLY A 116 22.70 15.93 -1.50
N PHE A 117 22.92 17.18 -1.04
CA PHE A 117 21.84 18.14 -0.75
C PHE A 117 20.90 18.41 -1.94
N ASN A 118 21.43 18.33 -3.18
CA ASN A 118 20.65 18.53 -4.40
C ASN A 118 19.84 17.30 -4.85
N ALA A 119 19.89 16.19 -4.10
CA ALA A 119 19.08 15.02 -4.41
C ALA A 119 17.59 15.32 -4.13
N PRO A 120 16.65 15.03 -5.05
CA PRO A 120 15.23 15.34 -4.88
C PRO A 120 14.63 14.81 -3.57
N GLY A 121 15.00 13.60 -3.15
CA GLY A 121 14.51 12.99 -1.91
C GLY A 121 15.01 13.68 -0.63
N VAL A 122 16.23 14.22 -0.66
CA VAL A 122 16.82 14.96 0.47
C VAL A 122 16.14 16.30 0.62
N GLN A 123 15.90 17.00 -0.49
CA GLN A 123 15.21 18.29 -0.47
C GLN A 123 13.76 18.16 -0.02
N GLN A 124 13.04 17.17 -0.56
CA GLN A 124 11.66 16.91 -0.17
C GLN A 124 11.53 16.60 1.33
N THR A 125 12.42 15.76 1.85
CA THR A 125 12.42 15.38 3.28
C THR A 125 12.74 16.59 4.16
N GLY A 126 13.76 17.38 3.81
CA GLY A 126 14.11 18.56 4.60
C GLY A 126 13.02 19.64 4.60
N VAL A 127 12.33 19.85 3.47
CA VAL A 127 11.21 20.81 3.39
C VAL A 127 10.07 20.36 4.31
N ALA A 128 9.73 19.07 4.30
CA ALA A 128 8.70 18.52 5.17
C ALA A 128 9.04 18.68 6.66
N ILE A 129 10.33 18.55 7.02
CA ILE A 129 10.79 18.76 8.41
C ILE A 129 10.63 20.23 8.82
N ILE A 130 11.03 21.17 7.95
CA ILE A 130 10.86 22.62 8.23
C ILE A 130 9.38 22.96 8.38
N ASP A 131 8.53 22.48 7.48
CA ASP A 131 7.08 22.72 7.54
C ASP A 131 6.46 22.18 8.83
N ALA A 132 6.89 20.99 9.28
CA ALA A 132 6.43 20.43 10.55
C ALA A 132 6.89 21.26 11.76
N MET A 133 8.14 21.75 11.75
CA MET A 133 8.68 22.60 12.81
C MET A 133 7.96 23.96 12.88
N GLU A 134 7.73 24.60 11.74
CA GLU A 134 7.01 25.87 11.66
C GLU A 134 5.56 25.71 12.15
N HIS A 135 4.88 24.64 11.73
CA HIS A 135 3.53 24.34 12.17
C HIS A 135 3.45 24.07 13.69
N ALA A 136 4.42 23.32 14.23
CA ALA A 136 4.50 23.07 15.67
C ALA A 136 4.78 24.36 16.45
N GLN A 137 5.66 25.24 15.96
CA GLN A 137 5.93 26.53 16.59
C GLN A 137 4.74 27.50 16.53
N ALA A 138 4.00 27.51 15.41
CA ALA A 138 2.79 28.32 15.28
C ALA A 138 1.71 27.84 16.26
N THR A 139 1.54 26.53 16.40
CA THR A 139 0.58 25.92 17.34
C THR A 139 0.99 26.14 18.80
N ALA A 140 2.29 26.12 19.11
CA ALA A 140 2.79 26.35 20.48
C ALA A 140 2.73 27.81 20.94
N LYS A 141 2.48 28.76 20.02
CA LYS A 141 2.33 30.20 20.32
C LYS A 141 0.86 30.65 20.42
N GLN A 142 -0.10 29.74 20.20
CA GLN A 142 -1.52 29.94 20.47
C GLN A 142 -1.86 29.50 21.90
#